data_AF-A0A2P5DID2-F1
#
_entry.id   AF-A0A2P5DID2-F1
#
_cell.length_a   1.000
_cell.length_b   1.000
_cell.length_c   1.000
_cell.angle_alpha   90.00
_cell.angle_beta   90.00
_cell.angle_gamma   90.00
#
_symmetry.space_group_name_H-M   'P 1'
#
loop_
_entity.id
_entity.type
_entity.pdbx_description
1 polymer ?
#
loop_
_entity_poly.entity_id
_entity_poly.type
_entity_poly.pdbx_seq_one_letter_code
_entity_poly.pdbx_strand_id
1 'polypeptide(L)'
;MPNYIAFPLLMQVSKGMKFVGGESAALSRVYEYFWNKDLLRKYKETRNGMLGPDYSTKFSPWLASGCLSPRLIHEEVKRYENERLANDSTYWYRSLSIPVKSFGIHFLA
;
A
#
# COMPACT_ATOMS: atom_id res chain seq x y z
N MET A 1 20.66 47.52 -9.30
CA MET A 1 20.28 46.24 -9.94
C MET A 1 21.45 45.26 -9.84
N PRO A 2 21.42 44.25 -8.95
CA PRO A 2 22.24 43.06 -9.11
C PRO A 2 21.37 41.85 -9.49
N ASN A 3 21.73 41.23 -10.62
CA ASN A 3 21.20 39.97 -11.12
C ASN A 3 21.47 38.83 -10.14
N TYR A 4 20.41 38.24 -9.58
CA TYR A 4 20.46 36.89 -9.02
C TYR A 4 19.76 35.95 -9.98
N ILE A 5 20.58 35.23 -10.75
CA ILE A 5 20.21 33.97 -11.38
C ILE A 5 19.70 33.04 -10.27
N ALA A 6 18.38 32.94 -10.14
CA ALA A 6 17.74 32.01 -9.23
C ALA A 6 18.05 30.58 -9.71
N PHE A 7 18.96 29.95 -8.98
CA PHE A 7 19.24 28.51 -9.02
C PHE A 7 17.91 27.73 -9.09
N PRO A 8 17.77 26.72 -9.95
CA PRO A 8 16.50 26.04 -10.14
C PRO A 8 16.06 25.43 -8.81
N LEU A 9 14.81 25.77 -8.44
CA LEU A 9 14.05 25.22 -7.34
C LEU A 9 14.37 23.72 -7.26
N LEU A 10 15.06 23.29 -6.21
CA LEU A 10 15.26 21.89 -5.88
C LEU A 10 13.87 21.25 -5.85
N MET A 11 13.48 20.61 -6.95
CA MET A 11 12.42 19.62 -6.92
C MET A 11 12.87 18.64 -5.85
N GLN A 12 12.22 18.66 -4.69
CA GLN A 12 12.41 17.65 -3.67
C GLN A 12 11.98 16.32 -4.29
N VAL A 13 12.94 15.62 -4.89
CA VAL A 13 12.76 14.24 -5.30
C VAL A 13 12.66 13.44 -4.02
N SER A 14 11.43 13.25 -3.55
CA SER A 14 11.11 12.30 -2.49
C SER A 14 11.43 10.89 -3.03
N LYS A 15 12.68 10.43 -2.81
CA LYS A 15 13.21 9.14 -3.30
C LYS A 15 12.56 7.91 -2.65
N GLY A 16 11.46 8.05 -1.92
CA GLY A 16 10.77 6.93 -1.30
C GLY A 16 9.48 7.36 -0.61
N MET A 17 8.71 6.37 -0.21
CA MET A 17 7.53 6.59 0.63
C MET A 17 7.97 6.90 2.07
N LYS A 18 7.46 8.00 2.65
CA LYS A 18 7.65 8.28 4.08
C LYS A 18 6.56 7.56 4.88
N PHE A 19 6.96 6.63 5.74
CA PHE A 19 6.04 5.92 6.62
C PHE A 19 5.75 6.75 7.87
N VAL A 20 4.47 6.78 8.26
CA VAL A 20 4.00 7.37 9.52
C VAL A 20 3.45 6.23 10.36
N GLY A 21 3.91 6.10 11.60
CA GLY A 21 3.45 5.05 12.52
C GLY A 21 2.02 5.28 13.01
N GLY A 22 1.47 4.27 13.70
CA GLY A 22 0.15 4.32 14.33
C GLY A 22 -0.98 3.74 13.47
N GLU A 23 -2.05 3.32 14.14
CA GLU A 23 -3.23 2.70 13.53
C GLU A 23 -3.92 3.65 12.54
N SER A 24 -4.06 4.93 12.87
CA SER A 24 -4.71 5.91 12.00
C SER A 24 -4.00 6.03 10.65
N ALA A 25 -2.66 6.03 10.63
CA ALA A 25 -1.88 6.04 9.40
C ALA A 25 -2.02 4.73 8.62
N ALA A 26 -2.09 3.59 9.32
CA ALA A 26 -2.31 2.28 8.71
C ALA A 26 -3.66 2.22 7.97
N LEU A 27 -4.74 2.61 8.65
CA LEU A 27 -6.09 2.64 8.09
C LEU A 27 -6.20 3.64 6.94
N SER A 28 -5.57 4.81 7.06
CA SER A 28 -5.49 5.78 5.97
C SER A 28 -4.82 5.19 4.74
N ARG A 29 -3.76 4.38 4.91
CA ARG A 29 -3.07 3.73 3.79
C ARG A 29 -3.90 2.61 3.16
N VAL A 30 -4.65 1.83 3.95
CA VAL A 30 -5.63 0.87 3.41
C VAL A 30 -6.67 1.61 2.56
N TYR A 31 -7.23 2.69 3.09
CA TYR A 31 -8.22 3.49 2.37
C TYR A 31 -7.65 4.09 1.08
N GLU A 32 -6.46 4.67 1.14
CA GLU A 32 -5.79 5.25 -0.03
C GLU A 32 -5.56 4.21 -1.12
N TYR A 33 -5.02 3.04 -0.78
CA TYR A 33 -4.62 2.02 -1.76
C TYR A 33 -5.82 1.25 -2.32
N PHE A 34 -6.77 0.82 -1.48
CA PHE A 34 -7.94 0.06 -1.92
C PHE A 34 -9.00 0.96 -2.52
N TRP A 35 -9.35 2.06 -1.84
CA TRP A 35 -10.56 2.79 -2.16
C TRP A 35 -10.28 4.03 -2.99
N ASN A 36 -9.35 4.88 -2.59
CA ASN A 36 -9.10 6.13 -3.31
C ASN A 36 -8.42 5.87 -4.66
N LYS A 37 -7.29 5.15 -4.66
CA LYS A 37 -6.50 4.87 -5.87
C LYS A 37 -6.93 3.60 -6.61
N ASP A 38 -7.76 2.77 -5.97
CA ASP A 38 -8.37 1.62 -6.64
C ASP A 38 -7.32 0.63 -7.21
N LEU A 39 -6.20 0.47 -6.49
CA LEU A 39 -5.02 -0.27 -6.97
C LEU A 39 -5.09 -1.77 -6.67
N LEU A 40 -5.99 -2.19 -5.79
CA LEU A 40 -6.11 -3.60 -5.42
C LEU A 40 -6.44 -4.49 -6.62
N ARG A 41 -7.27 -4.00 -7.56
CA ARG A 41 -7.58 -4.73 -8.81
C ARG A 41 -6.36 -4.98 -9.71
N LYS A 42 -5.25 -4.25 -9.51
CA LYS A 42 -4.01 -4.35 -10.30
C LYS A 42 -2.83 -4.96 -9.52
N TYR A 43 -3.10 -5.49 -8.32
CA TYR A 43 -2.04 -5.92 -7.40
C TYR A 43 -1.12 -6.99 -8.01
N LYS A 44 -1.67 -8.01 -8.68
CA LYS A 44 -0.89 -9.12 -9.25
C LYS A 44 0.05 -8.62 -10.36
N GLU A 45 -0.39 -7.64 -11.13
CA GLU A 45 0.38 -7.05 -12.22
C GLU A 45 1.49 -6.12 -11.71
N THR A 46 1.23 -5.35 -10.66
CA THR A 46 2.16 -4.29 -10.21
C THR A 46 3.12 -4.74 -9.12
N ARG A 47 2.86 -5.83 -8.38
CA ARG A 47 3.61 -6.22 -7.17
C ARG A 47 5.12 -6.38 -7.33
N ASN A 48 5.61 -6.63 -8.55
CA ASN A 48 7.03 -6.78 -8.85
C ASN A 48 7.69 -5.47 -9.31
N GLY A 49 6.95 -4.36 -9.28
CA GLY A 49 7.52 -3.03 -9.50
C GLY A 49 8.55 -2.66 -8.43
N MET A 50 9.44 -1.74 -8.77
CA MET A 50 10.54 -1.34 -7.89
C MET A 50 10.50 0.14 -7.48
N LEU A 51 9.62 0.93 -8.11
CA LEU A 51 9.61 2.39 -7.98
C LEU A 51 8.23 2.89 -7.56
N GLY A 52 8.22 3.78 -6.56
CA GLY A 52 7.03 4.45 -6.06
C GLY A 52 6.25 3.65 -5.00
N PRO A 53 5.27 4.28 -4.34
CA PRO A 53 4.49 3.63 -3.30
C PRO A 53 3.43 2.67 -3.84
N ASP A 54 3.03 2.82 -5.10
CA ASP A 54 1.76 2.27 -5.61
C ASP A 54 1.88 0.88 -6.26
N TYR A 55 3.10 0.36 -6.41
CA TYR A 55 3.29 -0.97 -6.98
C TYR A 55 2.84 -2.11 -6.04
N SER A 56 2.74 -1.84 -4.73
CA SER A 56 2.26 -2.77 -3.72
C SER A 56 1.52 -2.01 -2.61
N THR A 57 0.91 -2.74 -1.66
CA THR A 57 0.17 -2.12 -0.55
C THR A 57 1.07 -1.33 0.41
N LYS A 58 2.34 -1.73 0.57
CA LYS A 58 3.28 -1.20 1.57
C LYS A 58 2.82 -1.36 3.03
N PHE A 59 2.01 -2.39 3.34
CA PHE A 59 1.43 -2.56 4.69
C PHE A 59 2.38 -3.14 5.76
N SER A 60 3.57 -3.62 5.37
CA SER A 60 4.46 -4.34 6.29
C SER A 60 4.85 -3.60 7.57
N PRO A 61 5.12 -2.28 7.60
CA PRO A 61 5.51 -1.61 8.84
C PRO A 61 4.38 -1.59 9.88
N TRP A 62 3.13 -1.45 9.45
CA TRP A 62 1.97 -1.44 10.35
C TRP A 62 1.55 -2.84 10.79
N LEU A 63 1.72 -3.84 9.92
CA LEU A 63 1.52 -5.25 10.29
C LEU A 63 2.54 -5.71 11.34
N ALA A 64 3.81 -5.38 11.14
CA ALA A 64 4.89 -5.75 12.07
C ALA A 64 4.76 -5.10 13.46
N SER A 65 4.17 -3.90 13.52
CA SER A 65 3.93 -3.17 14.76
C SER A 65 2.57 -3.44 15.41
N GLY A 66 1.72 -4.28 14.79
CA GLY A 66 0.36 -4.54 15.27
C GLY A 66 -0.63 -3.38 15.09
N CYS A 67 -0.23 -2.29 14.43
CA CYS A 67 -1.10 -1.17 14.08
C CYS A 67 -2.12 -1.51 12.98
N LEU A 68 -1.90 -2.63 12.27
CA LEU A 68 -2.82 -3.16 11.26
C LEU A 68 -3.04 -4.65 11.50
N SER A 69 -4.30 -5.09 11.42
CA SER A 69 -4.68 -6.49 11.60
C SER A 69 -4.84 -7.19 10.26
N PRO A 70 -4.24 -8.39 10.05
CA PRO A 70 -4.50 -9.21 8.87
C PRO A 70 -5.99 -9.54 8.66
N ARG A 71 -6.74 -9.69 9.77
CA ARG A 71 -8.19 -9.94 9.70
C ARG A 71 -8.95 -8.74 9.15
N LEU A 72 -8.55 -7.52 9.55
CA LEU A 72 -9.14 -6.29 9.02
C LEU A 72 -8.87 -6.16 7.52
N ILE A 73 -7.63 -6.43 7.09
CA ILE A 73 -7.27 -6.44 5.67
C ILE A 73 -8.15 -7.42 4.90
N HIS A 74 -8.32 -8.64 5.42
CA HIS A 74 -9.13 -9.67 4.78
C HIS A 74 -10.60 -9.24 4.58
N GLU A 75 -11.21 -8.65 5.60
CA GLU A 75 -12.58 -8.13 5.50
C GLU A 75 -12.68 -6.94 4.54
N GLU A 76 -11.69 -6.05 4.53
CA GLU A 76 -11.64 -4.95 3.55
C GLU A 76 -11.49 -5.43 2.10
N VAL A 77 -10.75 -6.51 1.87
CA VAL A 77 -10.64 -7.13 0.53
C VAL A 77 -11.98 -7.72 0.10
N LYS A 78 -12.66 -8.46 0.98
CA LYS A 78 -14.02 -8.96 0.69
C LYS A 78 -14.98 -7.83 0.39
N ARG A 79 -14.93 -6.74 1.17
CA ARG A 79 -15.75 -5.55 0.95
C ARG A 79 -15.46 -4.92 -0.41
N TYR A 80 -14.18 -4.77 -0.77
CA TYR A 80 -13.77 -4.28 -2.09
C TYR A 80 -14.27 -5.18 -3.23
N GLU A 81 -14.15 -6.51 -3.08
CA GLU A 81 -14.63 -7.47 -4.08
C GLU A 81 -16.15 -7.37 -4.29
N ASN A 82 -16.91 -7.16 -3.21
CA ASN A 82 -18.37 -6.99 -3.25
C ASN A 82 -18.79 -5.65 -3.87
N GLU A 83 -18.09 -4.56 -3.53
CA GLU A 83 -18.47 -3.20 -3.96
C GLU A 83 -17.91 -2.80 -5.33
N ARG A 84 -16.83 -3.45 -5.79
CA ARG A 84 -16.12 -3.06 -7.03
C ARG A 84 -15.93 -4.22 -7.99
N LEU A 85 -14.95 -5.07 -7.71
CA LEU A 85 -14.54 -6.11 -8.63
C LEU A 85 -13.82 -7.22 -7.88
N ALA A 86 -14.24 -8.46 -8.09
CA ALA A 86 -13.45 -9.64 -7.80
C ALA A 86 -12.70 -10.08 -9.06
N ASN A 87 -11.37 -10.20 -8.98
CA ASN A 87 -10.53 -10.69 -10.06
C ASN A 87 -9.33 -11.48 -9.52
N ASP A 88 -8.44 -11.91 -10.41
CA ASP A 88 -7.21 -12.61 -10.05
C ASP A 88 -6.36 -11.85 -9.02
N SER A 89 -6.26 -10.52 -9.16
CA SER A 89 -5.49 -9.67 -8.25
C SER A 89 -6.10 -9.62 -6.86
N THR A 90 -7.42 -9.46 -6.75
CA THR A 90 -8.11 -9.44 -5.44
C THR A 90 -8.12 -10.82 -4.79
N TYR A 91 -8.31 -11.89 -5.58
CA TYR A 91 -8.22 -13.28 -5.09
C TYR A 91 -6.82 -13.59 -4.57
N TRP A 92 -5.79 -13.24 -5.35
CA TRP A 92 -4.40 -13.44 -4.95
C TRP A 92 -4.05 -12.69 -3.66
N TYR A 93 -4.54 -11.46 -3.53
CA TYR A 93 -4.32 -10.69 -2.32
C TYR A 93 -5.14 -11.21 -1.13
N ARG A 94 -6.38 -11.64 -1.35
CA ARG A 94 -7.23 -12.26 -0.33
C ARG A 94 -6.58 -13.52 0.24
N SER A 95 -6.02 -14.40 -0.60
CA SER A 95 -5.36 -15.62 -0.12
C SER A 95 -4.13 -15.31 0.75
N LEU A 96 -3.41 -14.22 0.46
CA LEU A 96 -2.30 -13.73 1.28
C LEU A 96 -2.74 -13.10 2.62
N SER A 97 -3.98 -12.61 2.70
CA SER A 97 -4.53 -11.96 3.91
C SER A 97 -5.12 -12.93 4.93
N ILE A 98 -5.33 -14.20 4.58
CA ILE A 98 -5.90 -15.20 5.50
C ILE A 98 -4.84 -15.56 6.56
N PRO A 99 -5.19 -15.58 7.86
CA PRO A 99 -4.29 -16.06 8.91
C PRO A 99 -4.20 -17.59 8.89
N VAL A 100 -3.68 -18.18 7.82
CA VAL A 100 -3.21 -19.56 7.85
C VAL A 100 -1.82 -19.51 8.46
N LYS A 101 -1.65 -20.15 9.62
CA LYS A 101 -0.36 -20.33 10.29
C LYS A 101 0.70 -20.71 9.24
N SER A 102 1.82 -19.99 9.23
CA SER A 102 2.95 -20.14 8.31
C SER A 102 2.82 -19.35 7.00
N PHE A 103 3.34 -18.12 7.01
CA PHE A 103 4.43 -17.70 6.14
C PHE A 103 4.93 -16.36 6.70
N GLY A 104 6.18 -16.33 7.17
CA GLY A 104 6.76 -15.11 7.74
C GLY A 104 6.67 -13.96 6.76
N ILE A 105 6.12 -12.83 7.20
CA ILE A 105 6.48 -11.44 6.81
C ILE A 105 6.75 -11.19 5.31
N HIS A 106 6.17 -11.93 4.38
CA HIS A 106 6.27 -11.66 2.94
C HIS A 106 5.14 -10.72 2.48
N PHE A 107 4.85 -9.71 3.29
CA PHE A 107 4.26 -8.46 2.81
C PHE A 107 5.41 -7.61 2.28
N LEU A 108 5.96 -8.03 1.14
CA LEU A 108 7.04 -7.28 0.49
C LEU A 108 6.58 -5.85 0.25
N ALA A 109 7.45 -4.91 0.64
CA ALA A 109 7.39 -3.52 0.25
C ALA A 109 7.26 -3.44 -1.27
#